data_AF-A0A0D0BQM6-F1
#
_entry.id   AF-A0A0D0BQM6-F1
#
_cell.length_a   1.000
_cell.length_b   1.000
_cell.length_c   1.000
_cell.angle_alpha   90.00
_cell.angle_beta   90.00
_cell.angle_gamma   90.00
#
_symmetry.space_group_name_H-M   'P 1'
#
loop_
_entity.id
_entity.type
_entity.pdbx_description
1 polymer ?
#
loop_
_entity_poly.entity_id
_entity_poly.type
_entity_poly.pdbx_seq_one_letter_code
_entity_poly.pdbx_strand_id
1 'polypeptide(L)'
;MQLLLLCSMTFNPEGLPLPLTSINGRHIIIWYHNETIFYAHDRHHKTWHHKDSNLKLNAKGKGYTYDYFGFLVSPDGEDRACRIFKPGKNKDGYFTAEDIRAQANHAMDILTRWWPEYEYVFIYDNATTHLKWPDGSLSARKMPRGPSNTFFAEATEFDANRRPVYQSDGKLSKVKIRMGPAQFANGDSQDFYFPDGHSLAGLFKGMDIILQEHGIDTSNIKHATCKNFRCHAHATDCCVRRILFNQRDFVDVDSILETQCKERGFSVAFLPKFHCELNPIEQCWGGKMICTKMLSSLLTRFHSSLFAVSHYSCKDLQLEHIASWMLMLEAWASRKYRGHRVLPEGIMNELLDADIS
;
A
#
# COMPACT_ATOMS: atom_id res chain seq x y z
N MET A 1 11.43 -0.90 1.95
CA MET A 1 12.52 -1.33 1.04
C MET A 1 13.82 -1.67 1.79
N GLN A 2 14.36 -0.81 2.67
CA GLN A 2 15.52 -1.19 3.50
C GLN A 2 15.25 -2.43 4.36
N LEU A 3 14.06 -2.57 4.94
CA LEU A 3 13.62 -3.80 5.63
C LEU A 3 13.59 -5.04 4.70
N LEU A 4 13.17 -4.89 3.44
CA LEU A 4 13.17 -5.98 2.45
C LEU A 4 14.60 -6.41 2.09
N LEU A 5 15.51 -5.45 1.91
CA LEU A 5 16.94 -5.71 1.64
C LEU A 5 17.66 -6.32 2.85
N LEU A 6 17.23 -5.97 4.07
CA LEU A 6 17.74 -6.57 5.31
C LEU A 6 17.20 -7.99 5.54
N CYS A 7 16.01 -8.32 5.04
CA CYS A 7 15.37 -9.62 5.21
C CYS A 7 15.54 -10.54 3.98
N SER A 8 16.12 -10.06 2.87
CA SER A 8 16.40 -10.90 1.70
C SER A 8 17.54 -11.87 1.99
N MET A 9 17.33 -13.15 1.68
CA MET A 9 18.36 -14.19 1.82
C MET A 9 19.59 -13.83 0.98
N THR A 10 20.72 -13.63 1.65
CA THR A 10 22.02 -13.42 1.02
C THR A 10 22.61 -14.78 0.67
N PHE A 11 23.31 -14.89 -0.46
CA PHE A 11 24.00 -16.12 -0.86
C PHE A 11 25.49 -15.81 -0.95
N ASN A 12 26.33 -16.80 -0.63
CA ASN A 12 27.75 -16.67 -0.88
C ASN A 12 28.04 -16.78 -2.40
N PRO A 13 29.27 -16.46 -2.86
CA PRO A 13 29.67 -16.60 -4.27
C PRO A 13 29.49 -18.01 -4.84
N GLU A 14 29.37 -19.03 -3.99
CA GLU A 14 29.13 -20.43 -4.35
C GLU A 14 27.64 -20.79 -4.46
N GLY A 15 26.73 -19.82 -4.29
CA GLY A 15 25.29 -20.02 -4.41
C GLY A 15 24.64 -20.74 -3.23
N LEU A 16 25.33 -20.83 -2.09
CA LEU A 16 24.80 -21.37 -0.84
C LEU A 16 24.13 -20.25 -0.04
N PRO A 17 22.94 -20.53 0.57
CA PRO A 17 22.25 -19.54 1.39
C PRO A 17 23.10 -19.22 2.63
N LEU A 18 23.40 -17.94 2.83
CA LEU A 18 23.88 -17.43 4.10
C LEU A 18 22.71 -17.49 5.10
N PRO A 19 22.98 -17.70 6.39
CA PRO A 19 21.91 -17.79 7.39
C PRO A 19 21.02 -16.54 7.35
N LEU A 20 19.70 -16.76 7.34
CA LEU A 20 18.68 -15.71 7.41
C LEU A 20 19.09 -14.69 8.47
N THR A 21 19.15 -13.43 8.07
CA THR A 21 19.47 -12.31 8.94
C THR A 21 18.47 -12.29 10.09
N SER A 22 18.92 -12.65 11.28
CA SER A 22 18.09 -12.55 12.48
C SER A 22 18.00 -11.08 12.87
N ILE A 23 16.78 -10.54 12.94
CA ILE A 23 16.54 -9.40 13.81
C ILE A 23 16.32 -10.02 15.20
N ASN A 24 17.09 -9.56 16.20
CA ASN A 24 17.02 -10.05 17.59
C ASN A 24 17.23 -11.57 17.82
N GLY A 25 17.85 -12.31 16.90
CA GLY A 25 18.12 -13.75 17.07
C GLY A 25 16.97 -14.70 16.67
N ARG A 26 15.86 -14.18 16.12
CA ARG A 26 14.74 -14.99 15.61
C ARG A 26 14.73 -15.09 14.09
N HIS A 27 14.20 -16.20 13.57
CA HIS A 27 14.03 -16.41 12.13
C HIS A 27 12.87 -15.57 11.60
N ILE A 28 13.07 -14.93 10.44
CA ILE A 28 12.07 -14.07 9.80
C ILE A 28 11.36 -14.83 8.67
N ILE A 29 10.03 -14.75 8.62
CA ILE A 29 9.19 -15.29 7.54
C ILE A 29 8.45 -14.15 6.84
N ILE A 30 8.54 -14.11 5.51
CA ILE A 30 7.92 -13.09 4.66
C ILE A 30 6.63 -13.62 4.05
N TRP A 31 5.53 -12.88 4.22
CA TRP A 31 4.21 -13.22 3.67
C TRP A 31 3.75 -12.18 2.66
N TYR A 32 3.47 -12.60 1.43
CA TYR A 32 2.95 -11.74 0.37
C TYR A 32 1.42 -11.76 0.36
N HIS A 33 0.80 -10.60 0.48
CA HIS A 33 -0.62 -10.40 0.23
C HIS A 33 -0.84 -9.98 -1.21
N ASN A 34 -1.94 -10.49 -1.80
CA ASN A 34 -2.39 -9.99 -3.09
C ASN A 34 -3.90 -10.24 -3.30
N GLU A 35 -4.44 -9.52 -4.25
CA GLU A 35 -5.82 -9.56 -4.71
C GLU A 35 -5.87 -10.08 -6.14
N THR A 36 -6.82 -10.96 -6.44
CA THR A 36 -7.03 -11.41 -7.81
C THR A 36 -8.51 -11.45 -8.15
N ILE A 37 -8.84 -11.08 -9.39
CA ILE A 37 -10.22 -10.94 -9.87
C ILE A 37 -10.50 -12.01 -10.93
N PHE A 38 -11.57 -12.76 -10.73
CA PHE A 38 -12.06 -13.77 -11.67
C PHE A 38 -13.38 -13.36 -12.28
N TYR A 39 -13.50 -13.50 -13.60
CA TYR A 39 -14.77 -13.39 -14.30
C TYR A 39 -15.30 -14.78 -14.64
N ALA A 40 -16.61 -14.96 -14.50
CA ALA A 40 -17.29 -16.23 -14.76
C ALA A 40 -17.09 -16.80 -16.18
N HIS A 41 -16.65 -15.98 -17.14
CA HIS A 41 -16.41 -16.38 -18.53
C HIS A 41 -14.95 -16.26 -18.96
N ASP A 42 -14.02 -16.07 -18.03
CA ASP A 42 -12.60 -16.02 -18.36
C ASP A 42 -12.18 -17.32 -19.06
N ARG A 43 -11.62 -17.17 -20.26
CA ARG A 43 -11.10 -18.27 -21.12
C ARG A 43 -12.15 -19.23 -21.70
N HIS A 44 -13.43 -18.87 -21.73
CA HIS A 44 -14.47 -19.68 -22.39
C HIS A 44 -14.54 -19.50 -23.91
N HIS A 45 -13.89 -18.48 -24.48
CA HIS A 45 -13.94 -18.19 -25.92
C HIS A 45 -12.59 -18.47 -26.58
N LYS A 46 -12.55 -19.50 -27.44
CA LYS A 46 -11.49 -19.68 -28.43
C LYS A 46 -12.01 -19.13 -29.76
N THR A 47 -11.35 -18.12 -30.30
CA THR A 47 -11.69 -17.56 -31.62
C THR A 47 -10.55 -17.82 -32.59
N TRP A 48 -10.88 -18.27 -33.80
CA TRP A 48 -9.93 -18.42 -34.89
C TRP A 48 -9.90 -17.12 -35.68
N HIS A 49 -8.72 -16.54 -35.86
CA HIS A 49 -8.51 -15.32 -36.63
C HIS A 49 -7.60 -15.61 -37.82
N HIS A 50 -7.86 -14.95 -38.94
CA HIS A 50 -6.98 -15.01 -40.10
C HIS A 50 -5.67 -14.28 -39.78
N LYS A 51 -4.52 -14.77 -40.30
CA LYS A 51 -3.18 -14.20 -40.00
C LYS A 51 -3.07 -12.70 -40.32
N ASP A 52 -3.82 -12.24 -41.31
CA ASP A 52 -3.83 -10.84 -41.78
C ASP A 52 -4.98 -10.01 -41.17
N SER A 53 -5.71 -10.55 -40.20
CA SER A 53 -6.82 -9.83 -39.54
C SER A 53 -6.33 -9.09 -38.29
N ASN A 54 -6.81 -7.86 -38.12
CA ASN A 54 -6.55 -7.09 -36.90
C ASN A 54 -7.20 -7.79 -35.70
N LEU A 55 -6.39 -8.23 -34.73
CA LEU A 55 -6.90 -8.74 -33.46
C LEU A 55 -7.64 -7.62 -32.73
N LYS A 56 -8.97 -7.73 -32.64
CA LYS A 56 -9.76 -6.93 -31.72
C LYS A 56 -9.70 -7.59 -30.34
N LEU A 57 -8.98 -6.96 -29.41
CA LEU A 57 -9.08 -7.29 -27.99
C LEU A 57 -10.52 -7.03 -27.54
N ASN A 58 -11.23 -8.08 -27.12
CA ASN A 58 -12.53 -7.93 -26.52
C ASN A 58 -12.37 -7.27 -25.14
N ALA A 59 -13.29 -6.37 -24.77
CA ALA A 59 -13.38 -5.90 -23.40
C ALA A 59 -13.59 -7.08 -22.45
N LYS A 60 -13.07 -6.99 -21.21
CA LYS A 60 -13.28 -7.99 -20.15
C LYS A 60 -14.77 -8.38 -20.07
N GLY A 61 -15.03 -9.69 -20.03
CA GLY A 61 -16.34 -10.28 -20.31
C GLY A 61 -17.45 -9.91 -19.32
N LYS A 62 -18.70 -9.94 -19.80
CA LYS A 62 -19.91 -9.81 -18.99
C LYS A 62 -20.14 -11.09 -18.18
N GLY A 63 -20.26 -11.02 -16.85
CA GLY A 63 -20.59 -12.15 -15.99
C GLY A 63 -20.39 -11.87 -14.49
N TYR A 64 -20.59 -12.87 -13.63
CA TYR A 64 -20.26 -12.74 -12.21
C TYR A 64 -18.74 -12.55 -12.04
N THR A 65 -18.39 -11.59 -11.19
CA THR A 65 -17.00 -11.31 -10.81
C THR A 65 -16.83 -11.72 -9.37
N TYR A 66 -15.73 -12.42 -9.08
CA TYR A 66 -15.30 -12.78 -7.75
C TYR A 66 -13.90 -12.24 -7.54
N ASP A 67 -13.73 -11.48 -6.47
CA ASP A 67 -12.44 -11.02 -6.01
C ASP A 67 -12.00 -11.95 -4.87
N TYR A 68 -10.78 -12.45 -4.99
CA TYR A 68 -10.13 -13.31 -4.02
C TYR A 68 -8.96 -12.55 -3.40
N PHE A 69 -9.01 -12.36 -2.09
CA PHE A 69 -7.96 -11.74 -1.30
C PHE A 69 -7.29 -12.85 -0.51
N GLY A 70 -6.15 -13.33 -1.00
CA GLY A 70 -5.41 -14.44 -0.40
C GLY A 70 -4.28 -13.94 0.49
N PHE A 71 -4.19 -14.45 1.71
CA PHE A 71 -3.08 -14.17 2.62
C PHE A 71 -2.43 -15.47 3.13
N LEU A 72 -3.15 -16.23 3.97
CA LEU A 72 -2.58 -17.37 4.69
C LEU A 72 -3.64 -18.41 5.07
N VAL A 73 -3.21 -19.67 5.19
CA VAL A 73 -4.02 -20.80 5.68
C VAL A 73 -3.24 -21.51 6.79
N SER A 74 -3.94 -21.95 7.84
CA SER A 74 -3.34 -22.72 8.94
C SER A 74 -2.81 -24.08 8.46
N PRO A 75 -1.85 -24.68 9.19
CA PRO A 75 -1.29 -26.00 8.88
C PRO A 75 -2.31 -27.12 8.72
N ASP A 76 -3.39 -27.11 9.50
CA ASP A 76 -4.49 -28.08 9.43
C ASP A 76 -5.47 -27.80 8.28
N GLY A 77 -5.41 -26.61 7.69
CA GLY A 77 -6.25 -26.17 6.58
C GLY A 77 -7.64 -25.71 6.96
N GLU A 78 -7.95 -25.63 8.26
CA GLU A 78 -9.26 -25.26 8.79
C GLU A 78 -9.44 -23.74 8.89
N ASP A 79 -8.36 -23.02 9.22
CA ASP A 79 -8.38 -21.57 9.43
C ASP A 79 -7.72 -20.82 8.25
N ARG A 80 -8.36 -19.76 7.78
CA ARG A 80 -7.97 -19.09 6.52
C ARG A 80 -8.15 -17.59 6.62
N ALA A 81 -7.03 -16.87 6.60
CA ALA A 81 -7.01 -15.42 6.44
C ALA A 81 -7.22 -15.04 4.96
N CYS A 82 -8.32 -15.48 4.36
CA CYS A 82 -8.71 -15.15 3.00
C CYS A 82 -10.12 -14.58 2.95
N ARG A 83 -10.38 -13.68 1.99
CA ARG A 83 -11.72 -13.15 1.74
C ARG A 83 -12.11 -13.40 0.29
N ILE A 84 -13.34 -13.87 0.10
CA ILE A 84 -13.97 -14.01 -1.21
C ILE A 84 -15.10 -12.99 -1.23
N PHE A 85 -15.15 -12.20 -2.28
CA PHE A 85 -16.00 -11.03 -2.34
C PHE A 85 -16.56 -10.85 -3.76
N LYS A 86 -17.82 -10.41 -3.89
CA LYS A 86 -18.38 -10.06 -5.20
C LYS A 86 -18.41 -8.53 -5.33
N PRO A 87 -17.49 -7.93 -6.10
CA PRO A 87 -17.45 -6.47 -6.22
C PRO A 87 -18.65 -5.92 -6.98
N GLY A 88 -19.18 -4.81 -6.47
CA GLY A 88 -20.18 -3.98 -7.12
C GLY A 88 -21.19 -3.34 -6.17
N LYS A 89 -21.71 -2.18 -6.58
CA LYS A 89 -22.73 -1.40 -5.84
C LYS A 89 -23.98 -2.20 -5.44
N ASN A 90 -24.39 -3.17 -6.25
CA ASN A 90 -25.55 -4.03 -6.00
C ASN A 90 -25.14 -5.48 -5.64
N LYS A 91 -23.92 -5.66 -5.12
CA LYS A 91 -23.38 -6.94 -4.66
C LYS A 91 -22.85 -6.77 -3.23
N ASP A 92 -21.65 -7.22 -2.95
CA ASP A 92 -21.05 -7.17 -1.61
C ASP A 92 -20.40 -5.81 -1.32
N GLY A 93 -20.34 -4.90 -2.31
CA GLY A 93 -19.79 -3.55 -2.19
C GLY A 93 -18.40 -3.41 -2.81
N TYR A 94 -17.48 -2.76 -2.09
CA TYR A 94 -16.05 -2.67 -2.42
C TYR A 94 -15.20 -3.05 -1.19
N PHE A 95 -14.04 -3.67 -1.43
CA PHE A 95 -13.10 -4.01 -0.35
C PHE A 95 -12.49 -2.73 0.24
N THR A 96 -12.51 -2.61 1.56
CA THR A 96 -12.13 -1.39 2.27
C THR A 96 -10.83 -1.58 3.07
N ALA A 97 -10.25 -0.47 3.54
CA ALA A 97 -9.12 -0.52 4.47
C ALA A 97 -9.47 -1.28 5.77
N GLU A 98 -10.74 -1.29 6.19
CA GLU A 98 -11.15 -2.06 7.37
C GLU A 98 -11.16 -3.57 7.10
N ASP A 99 -11.52 -3.99 5.88
CA ASP A 99 -11.45 -5.39 5.48
C ASP A 99 -10.00 -5.89 5.42
N ILE A 100 -9.08 -5.07 4.92
CA ILE A 100 -7.62 -5.32 4.94
C ILE A 100 -7.13 -5.51 6.37
N ARG A 101 -7.52 -4.60 7.28
CA ARG A 101 -7.17 -4.66 8.70
C ARG A 101 -7.69 -5.93 9.36
N ALA A 102 -8.94 -6.29 9.10
CA ALA A 102 -9.55 -7.50 9.63
C ALA A 102 -8.82 -8.75 9.11
N GLN A 103 -8.47 -8.78 7.82
CA GLN A 103 -7.69 -9.86 7.23
C GLN A 103 -6.29 -9.96 7.83
N ALA A 104 -5.59 -8.84 8.01
CA ALA A 104 -4.27 -8.79 8.63
C ALA A 104 -4.31 -9.31 10.08
N ASN A 105 -5.31 -8.88 10.88
CA ASN A 105 -5.52 -9.40 12.23
C ASN A 105 -5.70 -10.91 12.25
N HIS A 106 -6.54 -11.41 11.35
CA HIS A 106 -6.79 -12.85 11.24
C HIS A 106 -5.51 -13.61 10.85
N ALA A 107 -4.72 -13.09 9.92
CA ALA A 107 -3.42 -13.67 9.56
C ALA A 107 -2.45 -13.70 10.76
N MET A 108 -2.37 -12.60 11.52
CA MET A 108 -1.56 -12.52 12.74
C MET A 108 -2.03 -13.52 13.80
N ASP A 109 -3.34 -13.71 13.99
CA ASP A 109 -3.88 -14.69 14.93
C ASP A 109 -3.45 -16.12 14.60
N ILE A 110 -3.48 -16.48 13.31
CA ILE A 110 -3.02 -17.80 12.86
C ILE A 110 -1.52 -17.94 13.10
N LEU A 111 -0.71 -16.95 12.71
CA LEU A 111 0.75 -17.01 12.84
C LEU A 111 1.20 -17.09 14.30
N THR A 112 0.64 -16.25 15.18
CA THR A 112 0.95 -16.29 16.61
C THR A 112 0.55 -17.62 17.26
N ARG A 113 -0.54 -18.25 16.79
CA ARG A 113 -0.98 -19.55 17.32
C ARG A 113 -0.07 -20.68 16.89
N TRP A 114 0.30 -20.74 15.61
CA TRP A 114 0.94 -21.91 15.02
C TRP A 114 2.46 -21.86 15.03
N TRP A 115 3.05 -20.66 14.91
CA TRP A 115 4.49 -20.51 14.94
C TRP A 115 4.95 -19.22 15.66
N PRO A 116 4.74 -19.12 16.98
CA PRO A 116 5.11 -17.94 17.79
C PRO A 116 6.62 -17.65 17.87
N GLU A 117 7.47 -18.60 17.49
CA GLU A 117 8.92 -18.51 17.54
C GLU A 117 9.54 -17.65 16.42
N TYR A 118 8.79 -17.40 15.35
CA TYR A 118 9.23 -16.62 14.20
C TYR A 118 8.84 -15.15 14.31
N GLU A 119 9.61 -14.31 13.61
CA GLU A 119 9.23 -12.95 13.29
C GLU A 119 8.64 -12.89 11.88
N TYR A 120 7.75 -11.92 11.64
CA TYR A 120 6.97 -11.89 10.41
C TYR A 120 6.99 -10.53 9.74
N VAL A 121 7.14 -10.55 8.43
CA VAL A 121 7.03 -9.37 7.57
C VAL A 121 5.90 -9.58 6.56
N PHE A 122 4.89 -8.72 6.58
CA PHE A 122 3.81 -8.71 5.60
C PHE A 122 4.12 -7.77 4.45
N ILE A 123 4.03 -8.28 3.23
CA ILE A 123 4.27 -7.53 1.99
C ILE A 123 2.95 -7.26 1.30
N TYR A 124 2.63 -5.97 1.16
CA TYR A 124 1.45 -5.48 0.44
C TYR A 124 1.88 -4.69 -0.78
N ASP A 125 1.01 -4.58 -1.78
CA ASP A 125 1.23 -3.62 -2.86
C ASP A 125 1.04 -2.16 -2.38
N ASN A 126 1.30 -1.20 -3.26
CA ASN A 126 1.15 0.23 -2.97
C ASN A 126 -0.30 0.74 -3.16
N ALA A 127 -1.31 -0.12 -3.09
CA ALA A 127 -2.70 0.31 -3.26
C ALA A 127 -3.09 1.36 -2.21
N THR A 128 -3.90 2.33 -2.61
CA THR A 128 -4.31 3.43 -1.73
C THR A 128 -5.10 2.95 -0.51
N THR A 129 -5.69 1.77 -0.59
CA THR A 129 -6.40 1.10 0.50
C THR A 129 -5.43 0.52 1.55
N HIS A 130 -4.29 -0.03 1.13
CA HIS A 130 -3.22 -0.50 2.02
C HIS A 130 -2.50 0.67 2.72
N LEU A 131 -2.28 1.77 1.99
CA LEU A 131 -1.63 2.98 2.50
C LEU A 131 -2.58 3.96 3.18
N LYS A 132 -3.77 3.52 3.60
CA LYS A 132 -4.73 4.42 4.25
C LYS A 132 -4.15 4.89 5.59
N TRP A 133 -3.99 6.20 5.75
CA TRP A 133 -3.70 6.84 7.02
C TRP A 133 -4.94 6.94 7.91
N PRO A 134 -4.78 7.01 9.25
CA PRO A 134 -5.86 7.33 10.16
C PRO A 134 -6.68 8.55 9.71
N ASP A 135 -7.98 8.52 9.98
CA ASP A 135 -8.84 9.65 9.66
C ASP A 135 -8.40 10.86 10.50
N GLY A 136 -8.12 11.99 9.84
CA GLY A 136 -7.60 13.20 10.50
C GLY A 136 -6.08 13.33 10.50
N SER A 137 -5.35 12.37 9.93
CA SER A 137 -3.90 12.44 9.78
C SER A 137 -3.41 13.70 9.04
N LEU A 138 -2.15 14.06 9.31
CA LEU A 138 -1.53 15.27 8.80
C LEU A 138 -1.38 15.23 7.27
N SER A 139 -1.85 16.28 6.59
CA SER A 139 -1.66 16.44 5.15
C SER A 139 -1.57 17.90 4.75
N ALA A 140 -0.41 18.32 4.26
CA ALA A 140 -0.17 19.67 3.77
C ALA A 140 -0.89 19.99 2.44
N ARG A 141 -1.43 18.96 1.75
CA ARG A 141 -1.82 19.04 0.32
C ARG A 141 -2.88 20.09 0.02
N LYS A 142 -3.80 20.35 0.94
CA LYS A 142 -4.90 21.31 0.78
C LYS A 142 -4.89 22.44 1.81
N MET A 143 -3.87 22.51 2.67
CA MET A 143 -3.84 23.50 3.75
C MET A 143 -3.83 24.93 3.21
N PRO A 144 -4.64 25.84 3.81
CA PRO A 144 -4.58 27.27 3.52
C PRO A 144 -3.32 27.90 4.13
N ARG A 145 -2.87 29.00 3.54
CA ARG A 145 -1.68 29.72 4.01
C ARG A 145 -1.92 30.36 5.39
N GLY A 146 -3.04 31.08 5.53
CA GLY A 146 -3.44 31.74 6.77
C GLY A 146 -4.64 31.08 7.44
N PRO A 147 -5.16 31.70 8.50
CA PRO A 147 -6.27 31.14 9.28
C PRO A 147 -7.52 30.87 8.44
N SER A 148 -8.25 29.81 8.78
CA SER A 148 -9.47 29.42 8.06
C SER A 148 -10.50 28.81 8.99
N ASN A 149 -11.76 29.24 8.85
CA ASN A 149 -12.92 28.64 9.53
C ASN A 149 -13.55 27.48 8.73
N THR A 150 -13.06 27.18 7.53
CA THR A 150 -13.66 26.18 6.62
C THR A 150 -12.78 24.98 6.38
N PHE A 151 -11.52 25.02 6.85
CA PHE A 151 -10.56 23.95 6.60
C PHE A 151 -10.61 22.85 7.67
N PHE A 152 -10.97 21.66 7.21
CA PHE A 152 -11.08 20.42 7.99
C PHE A 152 -10.60 19.24 7.14
N ALA A 153 -10.20 18.15 7.79
CA ALA A 153 -9.98 16.89 7.10
C ALA A 153 -11.33 16.23 6.76
N GLU A 154 -11.36 15.48 5.66
CA GLU A 154 -12.55 14.76 5.20
C GLU A 154 -12.41 13.27 5.55
N ALA A 155 -13.28 12.78 6.44
CA ALA A 155 -13.36 11.36 6.78
C ALA A 155 -14.61 10.73 6.15
N THR A 156 -14.59 9.42 5.93
CA THR A 156 -15.79 8.69 5.49
C THR A 156 -16.81 8.67 6.61
N GLU A 157 -18.06 8.99 6.29
CA GLU A 157 -19.16 8.88 7.24
C GLU A 157 -19.59 7.42 7.40
N PHE A 158 -19.82 7.00 8.64
CA PHE A 158 -20.30 5.66 8.97
C PHE A 158 -21.63 5.74 9.74
N ASP A 159 -22.53 4.80 9.48
CA ASP A 159 -23.78 4.66 10.22
C ASP A 159 -23.56 4.03 11.62
N ALA A 160 -24.64 3.88 12.40
CA ALA A 160 -24.60 3.27 13.73
C ALA A 160 -24.06 1.82 13.73
N ASN A 161 -24.09 1.13 12.59
CA ASN A 161 -23.57 -0.23 12.41
C ASN A 161 -22.16 -0.26 11.81
N ARG A 162 -21.46 0.89 11.77
CA ARG A 162 -20.13 1.06 11.16
C ARG A 162 -20.07 0.74 9.68
N ARG A 163 -21.18 0.91 8.96
CA ARG A 163 -21.21 0.77 7.49
C ARG A 163 -21.02 2.13 6.83
N PRO A 164 -20.27 2.22 5.70
CA PRO A 164 -20.09 3.48 5.01
C PRO A 164 -21.42 4.03 4.51
N VAL A 165 -21.67 5.32 4.76
CA VAL A 165 -22.86 6.01 4.26
C VAL A 165 -22.62 6.46 2.82
N TYR A 166 -23.62 6.30 1.96
CA TYR A 166 -23.57 6.73 0.56
C TYR A 166 -24.54 7.88 0.30
N GLN A 167 -24.13 8.84 -0.52
CA GLN A 167 -24.99 9.90 -1.03
C GLN A 167 -25.92 9.35 -2.12
N SER A 168 -26.94 10.13 -2.50
CA SER A 168 -27.89 9.78 -3.56
C SER A 168 -27.21 9.52 -4.92
N ASP A 169 -26.05 10.13 -5.18
CA ASP A 169 -25.24 9.89 -6.39
C ASP A 169 -24.42 8.58 -6.34
N GLY A 170 -24.44 7.87 -5.21
CA GLY A 170 -23.70 6.64 -4.98
C GLY A 170 -22.23 6.83 -4.57
N LYS A 171 -21.77 8.05 -4.32
CA LYS A 171 -20.44 8.29 -3.71
C LYS A 171 -20.52 8.14 -2.20
N LEU A 172 -19.37 7.85 -1.58
CA LEU A 172 -19.24 7.84 -0.12
C LEU A 172 -19.50 9.22 0.45
N SER A 173 -20.36 9.28 1.47
CA SER A 173 -20.57 10.47 2.26
C SER A 173 -19.31 10.79 3.07
N LYS A 174 -19.05 12.09 3.24
CA LYS A 174 -17.86 12.61 3.91
C LYS A 174 -18.26 13.57 5.02
N VAL A 175 -17.65 13.39 6.18
CA VAL A 175 -17.77 14.30 7.32
C VAL A 175 -16.49 15.11 7.49
N LYS A 176 -16.65 16.35 7.96
CA LYS A 176 -15.53 17.22 8.30
C LYS A 176 -15.08 16.93 9.72
N ILE A 177 -13.83 16.56 9.88
CA ILE A 177 -13.19 16.33 11.19
C ILE A 177 -11.99 17.26 11.33
N ARG A 178 -11.67 17.60 12.58
CA ARG A 178 -10.41 18.32 12.86
C ARG A 178 -9.25 17.40 12.53
N MET A 179 -8.20 17.98 11.96
CA MET A 179 -6.93 17.28 11.86
C MET A 179 -6.38 16.99 13.26
N GLY A 180 -5.71 15.84 13.40
CA GLY A 180 -4.96 15.52 14.60
C GLY A 180 -3.83 16.50 14.84
N PRO A 181 -3.28 16.55 16.06
CA PRO A 181 -2.15 17.41 16.35
C PRO A 181 -0.87 16.89 15.69
N ALA A 182 0.02 17.82 15.38
CA ALA A 182 1.41 17.52 15.07
C ALA A 182 2.24 17.31 16.33
N GLN A 183 3.49 16.88 16.14
CA GLN A 183 4.48 16.80 17.20
C GLN A 183 5.70 17.66 16.85
N PHE A 184 6.11 18.49 17.80
CA PHE A 184 7.37 19.22 17.72
C PHE A 184 8.56 18.27 17.92
N ALA A 185 9.77 18.73 17.59
CA ALA A 185 10.99 17.92 17.74
C ALA A 185 11.29 17.50 19.19
N ASN A 186 10.76 18.24 20.17
CA ASN A 186 10.87 17.92 21.60
C ASN A 186 9.78 16.94 22.09
N GLY A 187 8.87 16.51 21.22
CA GLY A 187 7.75 15.61 21.54
C GLY A 187 6.46 16.32 21.97
N ASP A 188 6.48 17.64 22.11
CA ASP A 188 5.28 18.39 22.50
C ASP A 188 4.24 18.39 21.37
N SER A 189 2.97 18.42 21.76
CA SER A 189 1.85 18.41 20.82
C SER A 189 1.59 19.81 20.26
N GLN A 190 1.44 19.92 18.93
CA GLN A 190 1.03 21.13 18.24
C GLN A 190 -0.40 20.99 17.71
N ASP A 191 -1.35 21.70 18.31
CA ASP A 191 -2.71 21.81 17.75
C ASP A 191 -2.70 22.71 16.51
N PHE A 192 -3.41 22.31 15.47
CA PHE A 192 -3.56 23.06 14.23
C PHE A 192 -4.73 24.04 14.24
N TYR A 193 -5.51 24.02 15.31
CA TYR A 193 -6.60 24.95 15.51
C TYR A 193 -6.33 25.82 16.73
N PHE A 194 -6.88 27.03 16.73
CA PHE A 194 -6.75 27.91 17.89
C PHE A 194 -7.54 27.36 19.08
N PRO A 195 -6.95 27.39 20.30
CA PRO A 195 -7.60 26.90 21.50
C PRO A 195 -8.76 27.80 21.92
N ASP A 196 -9.60 27.28 22.79
CA ASP A 196 -10.69 28.05 23.40
C ASP A 196 -10.13 29.25 24.19
N GLY A 197 -10.81 30.39 24.11
CA GLY A 197 -10.36 31.65 24.71
C GLY A 197 -9.41 32.49 23.83
N HIS A 198 -8.93 31.97 22.70
CA HIS A 198 -8.23 32.77 21.70
C HIS A 198 -9.20 33.61 20.86
N SER A 199 -8.78 34.78 20.36
CA SER A 199 -9.61 35.65 19.51
C SER A 199 -10.09 34.97 18.22
N LEU A 200 -9.32 33.98 17.76
CA LEU A 200 -9.60 33.14 16.59
C LEU A 200 -9.97 31.70 16.97
N ALA A 201 -10.47 31.46 18.18
CA ALA A 201 -10.80 30.12 18.69
C ALA A 201 -11.56 29.26 17.66
N GLY A 202 -11.15 28.00 17.52
CA GLY A 202 -11.78 27.06 16.59
C GLY A 202 -11.35 27.18 15.12
N LEU A 203 -10.74 28.29 14.68
CA LEU A 203 -10.20 28.40 13.33
C LEU A 203 -8.93 27.54 13.18
N PHE A 204 -8.74 26.99 11.99
CA PHE A 204 -7.47 26.41 11.58
C PHE A 204 -6.42 27.53 11.49
N LYS A 205 -5.21 27.30 12.01
CA LYS A 205 -4.13 28.30 12.09
C LYS A 205 -3.57 28.73 10.73
N GLY A 206 -3.47 27.80 9.79
CA GLY A 206 -2.81 28.05 8.50
C GLY A 206 -1.31 27.70 8.53
N MET A 207 -0.76 27.40 7.35
CA MET A 207 0.62 26.93 7.22
C MET A 207 1.67 27.92 7.74
N ASP A 208 1.46 29.24 7.60
CA ASP A 208 2.45 30.23 8.08
C ASP A 208 2.59 30.21 9.60
N ILE A 209 1.47 30.18 10.34
CA ILE A 209 1.49 30.11 11.80
C ILE A 209 2.05 28.77 12.27
N ILE A 210 1.63 27.67 11.63
CA ILE A 210 2.13 26.32 11.96
C ILE A 210 3.65 26.25 11.79
N LEU A 211 4.20 26.78 10.69
CA LEU A 211 5.65 26.80 10.47
C LEU A 211 6.38 27.78 11.38
N GLN A 212 5.78 28.93 11.70
CA GLN A 212 6.33 29.88 12.66
C GLN A 212 6.44 29.25 14.06
N GLU A 213 5.45 28.46 14.48
CA GLU A 213 5.49 27.69 15.72
C GLU A 213 6.62 26.64 15.71
N HIS A 214 7.02 26.13 14.53
CA HIS A 214 8.21 25.29 14.34
C HIS A 214 9.54 26.09 14.26
N GLY A 215 9.48 27.42 14.43
CA GLY A 215 10.64 28.30 14.32
C GLY A 215 11.12 28.51 12.87
N ILE A 216 10.28 28.21 11.87
CA ILE A 216 10.60 28.36 10.45
C ILE A 216 9.99 29.67 9.92
N ASP A 217 10.84 30.59 9.50
CA ASP A 217 10.39 31.86 8.91
C ASP A 217 10.02 31.69 7.42
N THR A 218 8.76 31.99 7.09
CA THR A 218 8.23 31.94 5.72
C THR A 218 8.08 33.32 5.07
N SER A 219 8.56 34.39 5.72
CA SER A 219 8.39 35.78 5.26
C SER A 219 8.94 36.04 3.85
N ASN A 220 10.06 35.39 3.51
CA ASN A 220 10.70 35.51 2.20
C ASN A 220 10.02 34.68 1.10
N ILE A 221 9.02 33.86 1.45
CA ILE A 221 8.36 32.94 0.53
C ILE A 221 7.06 33.55 0.02
N LYS A 222 7.08 33.99 -1.24
CA LYS A 222 5.96 34.71 -1.84
C LYS A 222 4.73 33.84 -2.10
N HIS A 223 4.93 32.55 -2.41
CA HIS A 223 3.84 31.67 -2.83
C HIS A 223 3.48 30.60 -1.79
N ALA A 224 2.19 30.47 -1.49
CA ALA A 224 1.66 29.42 -0.62
C ALA A 224 1.89 28.02 -1.19
N THR A 225 1.68 27.85 -2.50
CA THR A 225 1.83 26.59 -3.22
C THR A 225 2.25 26.86 -4.67
N CYS A 226 3.09 25.99 -5.22
CA CYS A 226 3.29 25.93 -6.66
C CYS A 226 1.99 25.48 -7.36
N LYS A 227 1.85 25.83 -8.64
CA LYS A 227 0.68 25.44 -9.47
C LYS A 227 0.51 23.91 -9.44
N ASN A 228 -0.69 23.46 -9.06
CA ASN A 228 -1.04 22.04 -8.91
C ASN A 228 -0.08 21.24 -8.00
N PHE A 229 0.62 21.90 -7.08
CA PHE A 229 1.66 21.31 -6.23
C PHE A 229 2.77 20.58 -7.01
N ARG A 230 3.03 21.02 -8.25
CA ARG A 230 4.13 20.53 -9.10
C ARG A 230 5.36 21.40 -8.87
N CYS A 231 6.04 21.15 -7.75
CA CYS A 231 7.32 21.77 -7.44
C CYS A 231 8.43 21.19 -8.33
N HIS A 232 9.50 21.94 -8.56
CA HIS A 232 10.67 21.43 -9.27
C HIS A 232 11.25 20.21 -8.53
N ALA A 233 11.84 19.27 -9.26
CA ALA A 233 12.53 18.13 -8.65
C ALA A 233 13.62 18.63 -7.69
N HIS A 234 13.72 18.01 -6.51
CA HIS A 234 14.66 18.36 -5.43
C HIS A 234 14.45 19.71 -4.73
N ALA A 235 13.49 20.54 -5.15
CA ALA A 235 13.18 21.77 -4.43
C ALA A 235 12.44 21.45 -3.11
N THR A 236 13.04 21.80 -1.98
CA THR A 236 12.52 21.51 -0.63
C THR A 236 11.83 22.71 0.01
N ASP A 237 12.01 23.91 -0.53
CA ASP A 237 11.60 25.19 0.08
C ASP A 237 10.91 26.17 -0.89
N CYS A 238 10.61 25.73 -2.12
CA CYS A 238 10.08 26.62 -3.16
C CYS A 238 8.71 27.27 -2.87
N CYS A 239 7.95 26.74 -1.90
CA CYS A 239 6.69 27.30 -1.44
C CYS A 239 6.38 26.83 -0.01
N VAL A 240 5.56 27.60 0.71
CA VAL A 240 5.20 27.32 2.12
C VAL A 240 4.69 25.88 2.29
N ARG A 241 3.82 25.42 1.38
CA ARG A 241 3.32 24.05 1.38
C ARG A 241 4.41 22.99 1.22
N ARG A 242 5.45 23.25 0.43
CA ARG A 242 6.55 22.29 0.21
C ARG A 242 7.40 22.15 1.46
N ILE A 243 7.67 23.25 2.16
CA ILE A 243 8.38 23.22 3.45
C ILE A 243 7.59 22.40 4.46
N LEU A 244 6.29 22.70 4.60
CA LEU A 244 5.43 21.96 5.53
C LEU A 244 5.32 20.47 5.16
N PHE A 245 5.17 20.17 3.86
CA PHE A 245 5.10 18.80 3.37
C PHE A 245 6.35 17.96 3.68
N ASN A 246 7.51 18.61 3.82
CA ASN A 246 8.77 17.95 4.13
C ASN A 246 9.08 17.92 5.64
N GLN A 247 8.20 18.46 6.49
CA GLN A 247 8.36 18.33 7.94
C GLN A 247 8.14 16.86 8.35
N ARG A 248 8.86 16.44 9.38
CA ARG A 248 8.97 15.03 9.79
C ARG A 248 7.60 14.41 10.11
N ASP A 249 6.79 15.13 10.85
CA ASP A 249 5.41 14.79 11.23
C ASP A 249 4.45 14.64 10.03
N PHE A 250 4.73 15.29 8.89
CA PHE A 250 3.94 15.14 7.67
C PHE A 250 4.42 14.00 6.74
N VAL A 251 5.67 13.58 6.88
CA VAL A 251 6.27 12.51 6.05
C VAL A 251 6.12 11.15 6.73
N ASP A 252 6.37 11.09 8.04
CA ASP A 252 6.47 9.85 8.82
C ASP A 252 5.11 9.45 9.43
N VAL A 253 4.03 9.53 8.65
CA VAL A 253 2.71 9.08 9.08
C VAL A 253 2.53 7.61 8.73
N ASP A 254 2.50 6.76 9.76
CA ASP A 254 2.20 5.34 9.60
C ASP A 254 0.77 5.14 9.05
N SER A 255 0.62 4.19 8.13
CA SER A 255 -0.69 3.69 7.73
C SER A 255 -1.39 2.98 8.90
N ILE A 256 -2.71 2.88 8.82
CA ILE A 256 -3.50 2.14 9.82
C ILE A 256 -3.04 0.68 9.89
N LEU A 257 -2.70 0.10 8.73
CA LEU A 257 -2.19 -1.26 8.62
C LEU A 257 -0.84 -1.43 9.30
N GLU A 258 0.12 -0.52 9.04
CA GLU A 258 1.43 -0.53 9.72
C GLU A 258 1.29 -0.41 11.23
N THR A 259 0.51 0.56 11.70
CA THR A 259 0.30 0.79 13.14
C THR A 259 -0.23 -0.46 13.83
N GLN A 260 -1.28 -1.06 13.25
CA GLN A 260 -1.90 -2.27 13.80
C GLN A 260 -0.96 -3.49 13.82
N CYS A 261 -0.18 -3.70 12.75
CA CYS A 261 0.78 -4.79 12.72
C CYS A 261 1.90 -4.57 13.74
N LYS A 262 2.43 -3.33 13.83
CA LYS A 262 3.48 -2.96 14.79
C LYS A 262 3.03 -3.19 16.23
N GLU A 263 1.81 -2.82 16.59
CA GLU A 263 1.21 -3.08 17.92
C GLU A 263 1.19 -4.56 18.31
N ARG A 264 1.19 -5.47 17.32
CA ARG A 264 1.20 -6.92 17.50
C ARG A 264 2.57 -7.56 17.29
N GLY A 265 3.62 -6.77 17.08
CA GLY A 265 4.99 -7.27 16.82
C GLY A 265 5.23 -7.76 15.39
N PHE A 266 4.37 -7.40 14.44
CA PHE A 266 4.51 -7.73 13.02
C PHE A 266 5.04 -6.52 12.24
N SER A 267 5.92 -6.77 11.28
CA SER A 267 6.40 -5.74 10.36
C SER A 267 5.59 -5.72 9.07
N VAL A 268 5.41 -4.55 8.47
CA VAL A 268 4.77 -4.38 7.16
C VAL A 268 5.74 -3.68 6.22
N ALA A 269 5.78 -4.13 4.97
CA ALA A 269 6.46 -3.41 3.90
C ALA A 269 5.56 -3.33 2.66
N PHE A 270 5.66 -2.21 1.96
CA PHE A 270 4.92 -1.99 0.72
C PHE A 270 5.84 -2.11 -0.48
N LEU A 271 5.33 -2.76 -1.53
CA LEU A 271 5.98 -2.79 -2.83
C LEU A 271 6.03 -1.37 -3.41
N PRO A 272 7.04 -1.05 -4.23
CA PRO A 272 7.07 0.19 -4.99
C PRO A 272 5.82 0.33 -5.87
N LYS A 273 5.47 1.57 -6.18
CA LYS A 273 4.30 1.86 -7.04
C LYS A 273 4.39 1.19 -8.41
N PHE A 274 5.60 1.10 -8.96
CA PHE A 274 5.88 0.30 -10.15
C PHE A 274 6.67 -0.90 -9.66
N HIS A 275 6.04 -2.07 -9.69
CA HIS A 275 6.72 -3.32 -9.43
C HIS A 275 6.32 -4.37 -10.47
N CYS A 276 7.23 -5.28 -10.78
CA CYS A 276 6.95 -6.41 -11.64
C CYS A 276 6.00 -7.38 -10.94
N GLU A 277 5.07 -7.96 -11.70
CA GLU A 277 4.15 -9.01 -11.22
C GLU A 277 4.87 -10.36 -11.05
N LEU A 278 6.14 -10.33 -10.59
CA LEU A 278 6.94 -11.52 -10.30
C LEU A 278 6.90 -11.91 -8.83
N ASN A 279 6.05 -11.26 -8.02
CA ASN A 279 5.90 -11.65 -6.62
C ASN A 279 5.49 -13.15 -6.54
N PRO A 280 5.92 -13.89 -5.51
CA PRO A 280 5.67 -15.34 -5.44
C PRO A 280 4.18 -15.72 -5.50
N ILE A 281 3.31 -14.84 -5.00
CA ILE A 281 1.87 -15.08 -4.96
C ILE A 281 1.21 -14.96 -6.36
N GLU A 282 1.69 -14.07 -7.21
CA GLU A 282 1.28 -13.94 -8.62
C GLU A 282 1.66 -15.18 -9.44
N GLN A 283 2.83 -15.77 -9.19
CA GLN A 283 3.21 -17.03 -9.83
C GLN A 283 2.27 -18.17 -9.42
N CYS A 284 1.87 -18.21 -8.15
CA CYS A 284 0.87 -19.15 -7.65
C CYS A 284 -0.50 -18.94 -8.31
N TRP A 285 -0.92 -17.68 -8.51
CA TRP A 285 -2.15 -17.35 -9.25
C TRP A 285 -2.06 -17.77 -10.72
N GLY A 286 -0.99 -17.39 -11.41
CA GLY A 286 -0.77 -17.65 -12.83
C GLY A 286 -0.74 -19.14 -13.16
N GLY A 287 -0.01 -19.94 -12.37
CA GLY A 287 0.06 -21.39 -12.54
C GLY A 287 -1.31 -22.07 -12.46
N LYS A 288 -2.19 -21.62 -11.54
CA LYS A 288 -3.54 -22.18 -11.39
C LYS A 288 -4.52 -21.64 -12.43
N MET A 289 -4.37 -20.40 -12.89
CA MET A 289 -5.15 -19.87 -14.01
C MET A 289 -4.94 -20.69 -15.29
N ILE A 290 -3.72 -21.18 -15.54
CA ILE A 290 -3.41 -22.06 -16.68
C ILE A 290 -4.16 -23.39 -16.59
N CYS A 291 -4.38 -23.92 -15.39
CA CYS A 291 -4.95 -25.25 -15.19
C CYS A 291 -6.48 -25.33 -15.08
N THR A 292 -7.23 -24.23 -15.12
CA THR A 292 -8.65 -24.28 -14.73
C THR A 292 -9.61 -23.78 -15.82
N LYS A 293 -10.62 -24.61 -16.13
CA LYS A 293 -11.67 -24.38 -17.15
C LYS A 293 -13.07 -24.14 -16.55
N MET A 294 -13.24 -24.16 -15.23
CA MET A 294 -14.57 -24.08 -14.59
C MET A 294 -14.52 -23.42 -13.20
N LEU A 295 -15.51 -22.55 -12.92
CA LEU A 295 -15.55 -21.69 -11.73
C LEU A 295 -15.72 -22.44 -10.40
N SER A 296 -16.46 -23.55 -10.37
CA SER A 296 -16.69 -24.33 -9.15
C SER A 296 -15.45 -25.13 -8.70
N SER A 297 -14.54 -25.48 -9.60
CA SER A 297 -13.28 -26.18 -9.28
C SER A 297 -12.12 -25.23 -8.98
N LEU A 298 -12.28 -23.92 -9.25
CA LEU A 298 -11.32 -22.87 -8.91
C LEU A 298 -11.22 -22.68 -7.39
N LEU A 299 -12.35 -22.52 -6.69
CA LEU A 299 -12.40 -22.29 -5.24
C LEU A 299 -11.69 -23.39 -4.43
N THR A 300 -12.00 -24.66 -4.71
CA THR A 300 -11.38 -25.82 -4.04
C THR A 300 -9.88 -25.95 -4.34
N ARG A 301 -9.41 -25.50 -5.52
CA ARG A 301 -7.98 -25.54 -5.91
C ARG A 301 -7.18 -24.34 -5.40
N PHE A 302 -7.83 -23.22 -5.11
CA PHE A 302 -7.19 -22.08 -4.42
C PHE A 302 -6.95 -22.36 -2.94
N HIS A 303 -7.84 -23.16 -2.32
CA HIS A 303 -7.59 -23.65 -0.97
C HIS A 303 -6.26 -24.41 -0.86
N SER A 304 -5.85 -25.11 -1.92
CA SER A 304 -4.56 -25.78 -2.03
C SER A 304 -3.42 -24.84 -2.47
N SER A 305 -3.70 -23.69 -3.10
CA SER A 305 -2.67 -22.73 -3.51
C SER A 305 -2.15 -21.88 -2.37
N LEU A 306 -2.99 -21.50 -1.39
CA LEU A 306 -2.50 -20.81 -0.19
C LEU A 306 -1.60 -21.73 0.67
N PHE A 307 -1.92 -23.02 0.72
CA PHE A 307 -1.00 -24.04 1.26
C PHE A 307 0.31 -24.07 0.50
N ALA A 308 0.25 -24.00 -0.83
CA ALA A 308 1.44 -23.95 -1.67
C ALA A 308 2.24 -22.66 -1.45
N VAL A 309 1.62 -21.48 -1.36
CA VAL A 309 2.29 -20.20 -1.03
C VAL A 309 3.00 -20.28 0.32
N SER A 310 2.35 -20.89 1.33
CA SER A 310 2.94 -21.17 2.64
C SER A 310 4.15 -22.11 2.57
N HIS A 311 4.18 -22.99 1.56
CA HIS A 311 5.29 -23.91 1.29
C HIS A 311 6.38 -23.30 0.38
N TYR A 312 6.01 -22.41 -0.55
CA TYR A 312 6.86 -21.74 -1.54
C TYR A 312 7.66 -20.60 -0.91
N SER A 313 7.07 -19.85 0.03
CA SER A 313 7.76 -18.91 0.93
C SER A 313 8.98 -19.54 1.62
N CYS A 314 8.99 -20.87 1.76
CA CYS A 314 10.05 -21.59 2.44
C CYS A 314 11.07 -22.28 1.51
N LYS A 315 10.86 -22.30 0.17
CA LYS A 315 11.65 -23.18 -0.74
C LYS A 315 12.22 -22.56 -2.02
N ASP A 316 11.71 -21.45 -2.55
CA ASP A 316 12.20 -20.90 -3.84
C ASP A 316 13.06 -19.62 -3.69
N LEU A 317 14.20 -19.86 -3.03
CA LEU A 317 15.32 -18.97 -2.71
C LEU A 317 15.89 -18.11 -3.87
N GLN A 318 15.81 -18.57 -5.13
CA GLN A 318 16.36 -17.85 -6.30
C GLN A 318 15.42 -16.75 -6.83
N LEU A 319 14.11 -16.91 -6.69
CA LEU A 319 13.12 -15.95 -7.18
C LEU A 319 13.06 -14.71 -6.29
N GLU A 320 13.27 -14.87 -4.98
CA GLU A 320 13.30 -13.75 -4.03
C GLU A 320 14.51 -12.83 -4.23
N HIS A 321 15.66 -13.37 -4.63
CA HIS A 321 16.86 -12.57 -4.92
C HIS A 321 16.67 -11.73 -6.19
N ILE A 322 16.13 -12.34 -7.26
CA ILE A 322 15.78 -11.62 -8.50
C ILE A 322 14.71 -10.57 -8.20
N ALA A 323 13.69 -10.92 -7.42
CA ALA A 323 12.65 -9.98 -7.02
C ALA A 323 13.22 -8.82 -6.17
N SER A 324 14.12 -9.08 -5.21
CA SER A 324 14.75 -8.05 -4.38
C SER A 324 15.61 -7.09 -5.21
N TRP A 325 16.42 -7.64 -6.12
CA TRP A 325 17.27 -6.85 -7.03
C TRP A 325 16.41 -6.02 -8.00
N MET A 326 15.34 -6.60 -8.56
CA MET A 326 14.37 -5.88 -9.39
C MET A 326 13.61 -4.82 -8.62
N LEU A 327 13.22 -5.06 -7.36
CA LEU A 327 12.55 -4.06 -6.51
C LEU A 327 13.47 -2.85 -6.22
N MET A 328 14.78 -3.08 -6.10
CA MET A 328 15.76 -1.99 -5.97
C MET A 328 15.83 -1.14 -7.24
N LEU A 329 15.93 -1.79 -8.40
CA LEU A 329 15.90 -1.14 -9.72
C LEU A 329 14.59 -0.37 -9.94
N GLU A 330 13.47 -0.96 -9.55
CA GLU A 330 12.12 -0.40 -9.66
C GLU A 330 11.90 0.77 -8.72
N ALA A 331 12.42 0.72 -7.51
CA ALA A 331 12.35 1.84 -6.59
C ALA A 331 13.22 3.02 -7.04
N TRP A 332 14.35 2.76 -7.68
CA TRP A 332 15.12 3.80 -8.35
C TRP A 332 14.36 4.36 -9.57
N ALA A 333 13.85 3.49 -10.44
CA ALA A 333 13.08 3.88 -11.62
C ALA A 333 11.82 4.66 -11.24
N SER A 334 11.12 4.26 -10.18
CA SER A 334 9.94 4.96 -9.63
C SER A 334 10.29 6.36 -9.09
N ARG A 335 11.48 6.52 -8.51
CA ARG A 335 11.98 7.82 -8.03
C ARG A 335 12.35 8.72 -9.20
N LYS A 336 13.00 8.18 -10.24
CA LYS A 336 13.50 8.91 -11.40
C LYS A 336 12.41 9.23 -12.42
N TYR A 337 11.62 8.24 -12.81
CA TYR A 337 10.58 8.34 -13.85
C TYR A 337 9.18 8.35 -13.22
N ARG A 338 8.86 9.41 -12.47
CA ARG A 338 7.52 9.56 -11.89
C ARG A 338 6.45 9.65 -13.00
N GLY A 339 5.72 8.55 -13.23
CA GLY A 339 4.51 8.54 -14.04
C GLY A 339 4.64 8.03 -15.48
N HIS A 340 5.80 7.55 -15.90
CA HIS A 340 5.94 6.87 -17.20
C HIS A 340 5.57 5.38 -17.05
N ARG A 341 4.67 4.89 -17.92
CA ARG A 341 4.36 3.45 -18.05
C ARG A 341 5.36 2.69 -18.92
N VAL A 342 6.41 3.38 -19.39
CA VAL A 342 7.42 2.86 -20.31
C VAL A 342 8.77 3.34 -19.80
N LEU A 343 9.70 2.41 -19.62
CA LEU A 343 11.08 2.72 -19.27
C LEU A 343 11.82 3.21 -20.53
N PRO A 344 12.69 4.23 -20.44
CA PRO A 344 13.45 4.71 -21.60
C PRO A 344 14.41 3.65 -22.14
N GLU A 345 14.69 3.65 -23.45
CA GLU A 345 15.64 2.71 -24.08
C GLU A 345 17.05 2.77 -23.47
N GLY A 346 17.45 3.90 -22.88
CA GLY A 346 18.75 4.10 -22.25
C GLY A 346 18.86 3.67 -20.78
N ILE A 347 17.84 3.05 -20.19
CA ILE A 347 17.78 2.81 -18.73
C ILE A 347 18.97 2.01 -18.19
N MET A 348 19.51 1.06 -18.97
CA MET A 348 20.65 0.25 -18.53
C MET A 348 21.91 1.10 -18.34
N ASN A 349 22.14 2.09 -19.21
CA ASN A 349 23.27 3.01 -19.06
C ASN A 349 23.06 3.92 -17.85
N GLU A 350 21.83 4.38 -17.65
CA GLU A 350 21.50 5.25 -16.52
C GLU A 350 21.58 4.53 -15.15
N LEU A 351 21.40 3.22 -15.12
CA LEU A 351 21.60 2.38 -13.93
C LEU A 351 23.08 2.18 -13.61
N LEU A 352 23.90 1.98 -14.64
CA LEU A 352 25.36 1.87 -14.51
C LEU A 352 25.97 3.20 -14.04
N ASP A 353 25.52 4.32 -14.59
CA ASP A 353 25.96 5.66 -14.17
C ASP A 353 25.54 6.00 -12.73
N ALA A 354 24.49 5.36 -12.21
CA ALA A 354 23.98 5.56 -10.86
C ALA A 354 24.59 4.61 -9.81
N ASP A 355 25.54 3.76 -10.21
CA ASP A 355 26.23 2.77 -9.36
C ASP A 355 25.23 1.84 -8.62
N ILE A 356 24.13 1.51 -9.28
CA ILE A 356 23.12 0.57 -8.77
C ILE A 356 23.51 -0.82 -9.28
N SER A 357 24.47 -1.43 -8.59
CA SER A 357 24.91 -2.82 -8.78
C SER A 357 24.31 -3.78 -7.76
#